data_AF-A0A1B2YYX9-F1
#
_entry.id   AF-A0A1B2YYX9-F1
#
_cell.length_a   1.000
_cell.length_b   1.000
_cell.length_c   1.000
_cell.angle_alpha   90.00
_cell.angle_beta   90.00
_cell.angle_gamma   90.00
#
_symmetry.space_group_name_H-M   'P 1'
#
loop_
_entity.id
_entity.type
_entity.pdbx_description
1 polymer ?
#
loop_
_entity_poly.entity_id
_entity_poly.type
_entity_poly.pdbx_seq_one_letter_code
_entity_poly.pdbx_strand_id
1 'polypeptide(L)'
;MIKIIFAICVFASSLIFSQNKNSSKNYMNVNSLSFTVDSSKELATINWQDVKEAFKQNSPESNIFLEIKLKTKEKQKAKLKVNYDFSFKVAGKAREIDSLVLSMRKGIKFINKVTKNLKNED
;
A
#
# COMPACT_ATOMS: atom_id res chain seq x y z
N MET A 1 -40.68 50.01 5.35
CA MET A 1 -40.13 48.73 5.86
C MET A 1 -40.08 47.65 4.77
N ILE A 2 -41.16 47.34 4.06
CA ILE A 2 -41.20 46.31 2.98
C ILE A 2 -40.13 46.52 1.90
N LYS A 3 -39.87 47.77 1.48
CA LYS A 3 -38.83 48.09 0.47
C LYS A 3 -37.39 47.76 0.92
N ILE A 4 -37.11 47.85 2.23
CA ILE A 4 -35.79 47.54 2.80
C ILE A 4 -35.61 46.02 2.90
N ILE A 5 -36.67 45.30 3.28
CA ILE A 5 -36.67 43.83 3.34
C ILE A 5 -36.38 43.23 1.96
N PHE A 6 -36.98 43.78 0.90
CA PHE A 6 -36.75 43.30 -0.47
C PHE A 6 -35.31 43.53 -0.94
N ALA A 7 -34.70 44.66 -0.57
CA ALA A 7 -33.31 44.96 -0.92
C ALA A 7 -32.29 44.00 -0.25
N ILE A 8 -32.57 43.57 0.99
CA ILE A 8 -31.73 42.62 1.72
C ILE A 8 -31.78 41.22 1.09
N CYS A 9 -32.95 40.78 0.63
CA CYS A 9 -33.11 39.47 -0.02
C CYS A 9 -32.33 39.36 -1.34
N VAL A 10 -32.27 40.44 -2.13
CA VAL A 10 -31.52 40.46 -3.40
C VAL A 10 -30.02 40.37 -3.14
N PHE A 11 -29.49 41.06 -2.11
CA PHE A 11 -28.06 41.06 -1.80
C PHE A 11 -27.55 39.72 -1.21
N ALA A 12 -28.40 38.99 -0.49
CA ALA A 12 -28.05 37.66 0.04
C ALA A 12 -27.87 36.61 -1.05
N SER A 13 -28.57 36.74 -2.19
CA SER A 13 -28.51 35.77 -3.29
C SER A 13 -27.16 35.74 -4.02
N SER A 14 -26.41 36.86 -4.02
CA SER A 14 -25.08 36.94 -4.63
C SER A 14 -23.97 36.23 -3.83
N LEU A 15 -24.20 35.89 -2.56
CA LEU A 15 -23.19 35.26 -1.70
C LEU A 15 -23.11 33.72 -1.88
N ILE A 16 -24.10 33.11 -2.53
CA ILE A 16 -24.21 31.64 -2.67
C ILE A 16 -23.30 31.10 -3.80
N PHE A 17 -22.82 31.96 -4.70
CA PHE A 17 -22.05 31.55 -5.87
C PHE A 17 -20.53 31.39 -5.66
N SER A 18 -20.01 31.59 -4.46
CA SER A 18 -18.59 31.38 -4.15
C SER A 18 -18.29 29.99 -3.58
N GLN A 19 -18.98 28.95 -4.06
CA GLN A 19 -18.52 27.58 -3.83
C GLN A 19 -17.31 27.34 -4.73
N ASN A 20 -16.12 27.60 -4.15
CA ASN A 20 -14.84 27.25 -4.71
C ASN A 20 -14.89 25.76 -5.06
N LYS A 21 -14.93 25.43 -6.35
CA LYS A 21 -14.68 24.06 -6.80
C LYS A 21 -13.24 23.78 -6.41
N ASN A 22 -13.06 23.23 -5.21
CA ASN A 22 -11.90 22.42 -4.90
C ASN A 22 -11.94 21.32 -5.95
N SER A 23 -11.25 21.53 -7.07
CA SER A 23 -10.85 20.46 -7.95
C SER A 23 -9.99 19.57 -7.07
N SER A 24 -10.61 18.62 -6.37
CA SER A 24 -9.87 17.51 -5.80
C SER A 24 -9.26 16.84 -7.01
N LYS A 25 -8.00 17.17 -7.29
CA LYS A 25 -7.18 16.36 -8.16
C LYS A 25 -7.28 14.98 -7.53
N ASN A 26 -8.03 14.09 -8.15
CA ASN A 26 -8.24 12.74 -7.69
C ASN A 26 -6.92 11.99 -7.91
N TYR A 27 -5.93 12.33 -7.10
CA TYR A 27 -4.70 11.57 -6.99
C TYR A 27 -5.10 10.24 -6.38
N MET A 28 -4.93 9.17 -7.16
CA MET A 28 -5.20 7.82 -6.70
C MET A 28 -4.26 7.53 -5.53
N ASN A 29 -4.83 7.41 -4.33
CA ASN A 29 -4.06 7.10 -3.12
C ASN A 29 -3.87 5.58 -3.05
N VAL A 30 -2.61 5.13 -3.12
CA VAL A 30 -2.28 3.70 -3.10
C VAL A 30 -2.04 3.29 -1.65
N ASN A 31 -2.99 2.63 -1.01
CA ASN A 31 -2.84 2.26 0.40
C ASN A 31 -2.15 0.91 0.60
N SER A 32 -2.11 0.04 -0.42
CA SER A 32 -1.52 -1.28 -0.28
C SER A 32 -0.92 -1.80 -1.58
N LEU A 33 0.17 -2.56 -1.44
CA LEU A 33 0.76 -3.34 -2.51
C LEU A 33 1.10 -4.73 -1.98
N SER A 34 0.59 -5.77 -2.64
CA SER A 34 0.77 -7.16 -2.23
C SER A 34 1.35 -7.97 -3.40
N PHE A 35 2.48 -8.63 -3.15
CA PHE A 35 3.12 -9.52 -4.13
C PHE A 35 2.83 -10.96 -3.75
N THR A 36 2.23 -11.71 -4.67
CA THR A 36 2.04 -13.16 -4.49
C THR A 36 2.86 -13.90 -5.52
N VAL A 37 3.77 -14.76 -5.07
CA VAL A 37 4.71 -15.49 -5.94
C VAL A 37 4.72 -16.98 -5.64
N ASP A 38 5.18 -17.78 -6.60
CA ASP A 38 5.26 -19.24 -6.47
C ASP A 38 6.64 -19.73 -5.99
N SER A 39 7.66 -18.88 -6.06
CA SER A 39 9.00 -19.19 -5.58
C SER A 39 9.69 -18.01 -4.90
N SER A 40 10.49 -18.31 -3.88
CA SER A 40 11.25 -17.28 -3.16
C SER A 40 12.29 -16.56 -4.04
N LYS A 41 12.66 -17.17 -5.19
CA LYS A 41 13.54 -16.56 -6.21
C LYS A 41 12.89 -15.37 -6.91
N GLU A 42 11.57 -15.44 -7.16
CA GLU A 42 10.82 -14.34 -7.78
C GLU A 42 10.76 -13.10 -6.87
N LEU A 43 10.88 -13.26 -5.54
CA LEU A 43 10.97 -12.11 -4.63
C LEU A 43 12.22 -11.25 -4.86
N ALA A 44 13.27 -11.81 -5.46
CA ALA A 44 14.48 -11.07 -5.80
C ALA A 44 14.31 -10.16 -7.02
N THR A 45 13.27 -10.38 -7.84
CA THR A 45 13.03 -9.60 -9.07
C THR A 45 12.14 -8.37 -8.83
N ILE A 46 11.65 -8.17 -7.61
CA ILE A 46 10.84 -7.00 -7.25
C ILE A 46 11.66 -5.72 -7.47
N ASN A 47 11.16 -4.84 -8.34
CA ASN A 47 11.72 -3.51 -8.52
C ASN A 47 11.25 -2.57 -7.40
N TRP A 48 12.10 -2.39 -6.40
CA TRP A 48 11.81 -1.51 -5.25
C TRP A 48 11.67 -0.04 -5.60
N GLN A 49 12.19 0.40 -6.76
CA GLN A 49 11.99 1.78 -7.21
C GLN A 49 10.53 2.02 -7.60
N ASP A 50 9.96 1.12 -8.40
CA ASP A 50 8.55 1.18 -8.81
C ASP A 50 7.61 1.10 -7.60
N VAL A 51 7.96 0.27 -6.61
CA VAL A 51 7.24 0.20 -5.33
C VAL A 51 7.21 1.56 -4.65
N LYS A 52 8.35 2.25 -4.54
CA LYS A 52 8.39 3.59 -3.92
C LYS A 52 7.59 4.61 -4.72
N GLU A 53 7.65 4.55 -6.04
CA GLU A 53 6.93 5.47 -6.92
C GLU A 53 5.41 5.32 -6.81
N ALA A 54 4.91 4.09 -6.60
CA ALA A 54 3.48 3.83 -6.38
C ALA A 54 2.91 4.59 -5.18
N PHE A 55 3.70 4.84 -4.14
CA PHE A 55 3.28 5.59 -2.94
C PHE A 55 3.66 7.07 -2.97
N LYS A 56 4.39 7.53 -3.99
CA LYS A 56 4.96 8.89 -4.03
C LYS A 56 3.90 10.00 -4.06
N GLN A 57 2.74 9.72 -4.64
CA GLN A 57 1.64 10.69 -4.71
C GLN A 57 0.73 10.69 -3.48
N ASN A 58 0.95 9.78 -2.53
CA ASN A 58 0.14 9.71 -1.33
C ASN A 58 0.48 10.85 -0.38
N SER A 59 -0.48 11.22 0.49
CA SER A 59 -0.17 12.12 1.59
C SER A 59 0.88 11.47 2.51
N PRO A 60 1.90 12.21 3.00
CA PRO A 60 2.96 11.67 3.86
C PRO A 60 2.46 10.92 5.11
N GLU A 61 1.29 11.32 5.61
CA GLU A 61 0.63 10.76 6.79
C GLU A 61 -0.34 9.61 6.46
N SER A 62 -0.49 9.25 5.18
CA SER A 62 -1.32 8.11 4.76
C SER A 62 -0.69 6.81 5.25
N ASN A 63 -1.54 5.95 5.81
CA ASN A 63 -1.13 4.59 6.19
C ASN A 63 -1.01 3.73 4.93
N ILE A 64 0.15 3.09 4.78
CA ILE A 64 0.46 2.22 3.66
C ILE A 64 0.90 0.83 4.13
N PHE A 65 0.67 -0.17 3.28
CA PHE A 65 0.97 -1.56 3.58
C PHE A 65 1.72 -2.21 2.42
N LEU A 66 2.81 -2.89 2.73
CA LEU A 66 3.50 -3.79 1.80
C LEU A 66 3.35 -5.21 2.30
N GLU A 67 2.94 -6.12 1.43
CA GLU A 67 2.78 -7.53 1.75
C GLU A 67 3.45 -8.42 0.71
N ILE A 68 4.05 -9.52 1.17
CA ILE A 68 4.59 -10.57 0.33
C ILE A 68 3.96 -11.88 0.77
N LYS A 69 3.44 -12.63 -0.20
CA LYS A 69 2.91 -13.99 -0.04
C LYS A 69 3.69 -14.93 -0.94
N LEU A 70 4.26 -15.97 -0.34
CA LEU A 70 4.88 -17.07 -1.07
C LEU A 70 3.93 -18.28 -0.99
N LYS A 71 3.43 -18.70 -2.14
CA LYS A 71 2.59 -19.90 -2.24
C LYS A 71 3.45 -21.14 -2.01
N THR A 72 3.04 -21.97 -1.06
CA THR A 72 3.71 -23.24 -0.81
C THR A 72 3.10 -24.31 -1.70
N LYS A 73 3.90 -25.02 -2.49
CA LYS A 73 3.42 -26.15 -3.30
C LYS A 73 2.95 -27.30 -2.40
N GLU A 74 1.89 -28.02 -2.76
CA GLU A 74 1.31 -29.12 -1.94
C GLU A 74 2.34 -30.17 -1.50
N LYS A 75 3.27 -30.55 -2.38
CA LYS A 75 4.36 -31.49 -2.03
C LYS A 75 5.24 -31.00 -0.88
N GLN A 76 5.42 -29.69 -0.75
CA GLN A 76 6.16 -29.08 0.37
C GLN A 76 5.29 -28.94 1.62
N LYS A 77 3.98 -28.66 1.47
CA LYS A 77 3.01 -28.65 2.59
C LYS A 77 2.96 -30.01 3.30
N ALA A 78 2.94 -31.09 2.54
CA ALA A 78 2.93 -32.46 3.05
C ALA A 78 4.22 -32.83 3.80
N LYS A 79 5.41 -32.46 3.27
CA LYS A 79 6.70 -32.69 3.94
C LYS A 79 6.83 -31.88 5.24
N LEU A 80 6.39 -30.62 5.22
CA LEU A 80 6.54 -29.73 6.37
C LEU A 80 5.48 -30.00 7.46
N LYS A 81 4.35 -30.67 7.15
CA LYS A 81 3.13 -30.67 7.98
C LYS A 81 2.64 -29.24 8.29
N VAL A 82 2.96 -28.31 7.40
CA VAL A 82 2.70 -26.88 7.51
C VAL A 82 1.72 -26.55 6.38
N ASN A 83 0.47 -26.22 6.74
CA ASN A 83 -0.56 -25.83 5.77
C ASN A 83 -0.51 -24.35 5.38
N TYR A 84 0.48 -23.61 5.89
CA TYR A 84 0.53 -22.16 5.83
C TYR A 84 1.33 -21.70 4.61
N ASP A 85 0.79 -20.72 3.90
CA ASP A 85 1.54 -19.93 2.93
C ASP A 85 2.35 -18.88 3.71
N PHE A 86 3.61 -18.66 3.35
CA PHE A 86 4.43 -17.67 4.04
C PHE A 86 3.95 -16.27 3.65
N SER A 87 3.38 -15.53 4.60
CA SER A 87 3.04 -14.11 4.44
C SER A 87 3.92 -13.25 5.33
N PHE A 88 4.46 -12.17 4.77
CA PHE A 88 5.15 -11.14 5.52
C PHE A 88 4.58 -9.76 5.14
N LYS A 89 4.14 -9.02 6.15
CA LYS A 89 3.48 -7.72 6.00
C LYS A 89 4.17 -6.67 6.84
N VAL A 90 4.39 -5.50 6.27
CA VAL A 90 4.84 -4.30 6.99
C VAL A 90 3.84 -3.18 6.77
N ALA A 91 3.66 -2.37 7.80
CA ALA A 91 2.72 -1.26 7.84
C ALA A 91 3.42 -0.02 8.38
N GLY A 92 3.08 1.15 7.85
CA GLY A 92 3.63 2.42 8.32
C GLY A 92 3.07 3.59 7.53
N LYS A 93 3.67 4.77 7.70
CA LYS A 93 3.27 5.98 6.97
C LYS A 93 3.96 6.06 5.60
N ALA A 94 3.34 6.75 4.64
CA ALA A 94 3.92 6.92 3.30
C ALA A 94 5.32 7.58 3.33
N ARG A 95 5.55 8.52 4.25
CA ARG A 95 6.87 9.14 4.48
C ARG A 95 7.97 8.14 4.90
N GLU A 96 7.58 6.96 5.40
CA GLU A 96 8.48 5.92 5.90
C GLU A 96 8.75 4.83 4.85
N ILE A 97 8.34 5.04 3.59
CA ILE A 97 8.41 4.05 2.52
C ILE A 97 9.80 3.42 2.37
N ASP A 98 10.88 4.19 2.47
CA ASP A 98 12.25 3.66 2.39
C ASP A 98 12.55 2.66 3.52
N SER A 99 12.11 2.98 4.75
CA SER A 99 12.25 2.08 5.91
C SER A 99 11.40 0.82 5.76
N LEU A 100 10.18 0.96 5.25
CA LEU A 100 9.29 -0.17 4.98
C LEU A 100 9.87 -1.10 3.90
N VAL A 101 10.42 -0.53 2.82
CA VAL A 101 11.12 -1.27 1.76
C VAL A 101 12.35 -2.00 2.32
N LEU A 102 13.15 -1.35 3.17
CA LEU A 102 14.30 -2.00 3.82
C LEU A 102 13.87 -3.17 4.70
N SER A 103 12.79 -2.99 5.47
CA SER A 103 12.20 -4.04 6.31
C SER A 103 11.70 -5.21 5.47
N MET A 104 11.04 -4.92 4.35
CA MET A 104 10.57 -5.92 3.39
C MET A 104 11.73 -6.72 2.78
N ARG A 105 12.81 -6.05 2.37
CA ARG A 105 14.02 -6.70 1.84
C ARG A 105 14.68 -7.62 2.88
N LYS A 106 14.67 -7.24 4.16
CA LYS A 106 15.13 -8.11 5.26
C LYS A 106 14.22 -9.33 5.42
N GLY A 107 12.91 -9.14 5.36
CA GLY A 107 11.92 -10.22 5.38
C GLY A 107 12.14 -11.23 4.25
N ILE A 108 12.36 -10.76 3.01
CA ILE A 108 12.67 -11.63 1.87
C ILE A 108 13.94 -12.45 2.10
N LYS A 109 15.01 -11.85 2.64
CA LYS A 109 16.25 -12.57 2.96
C LYS A 109 16.00 -13.69 3.98
N PHE A 110 15.18 -13.42 5.00
CA PHE A 110 14.81 -14.42 5.99
C PHE A 110 14.01 -15.57 5.35
N ILE A 111 12.99 -15.25 4.56
CA ILE A 111 12.20 -16.24 3.81
C ILE A 111 13.13 -17.11 2.96
N ASN A 112 14.00 -16.50 2.14
CA ASN A 112 14.95 -17.22 1.30
C ASN A 112 15.87 -18.15 2.08
N LYS A 113 16.35 -17.74 3.25
CA LYS A 113 17.18 -18.59 4.13
C LYS A 113 16.42 -19.80 4.63
N VAL A 114 15.20 -19.59 5.14
CA VAL A 114 14.33 -20.67 5.63
C VAL A 114 14.00 -21.63 4.49
N THR A 115 13.55 -21.14 3.33
CA THR A 115 13.20 -21.99 2.19
C THR A 115 14.39 -22.77 1.63
N LYS A 116 15.61 -22.21 1.68
CA LYS A 116 16.82 -22.92 1.24
C LYS A 116 17.21 -24.03 2.21
N ASN A 117 17.17 -23.78 3.52
CA ASN A 117 17.47 -24.81 4.52
C ASN A 117 16.50 -26.00 4.39
N LEU A 118 15.22 -25.72 4.17
CA LEU A 118 14.19 -26.75 3.97
C LEU A 118 14.37 -27.57 2.68
N LYS A 119 15.07 -27.05 1.67
CA LYS A 119 15.41 -27.79 0.44
C LYS A 119 16.70 -28.60 0.55
N ASN A 120 17.56 -28.29 1.52
CA ASN A 120 18.86 -28.92 1.71
C ASN A 120 18.83 -30.04 2.77
N GLU A 121 17.70 -30.22 3.48
CA GLU A 121 17.43 -31.38 4.33
C GLU A 121 16.83 -32.58 3.56
N ASP A 122 16.83 -32.51 2.21
CA ASP A 122 16.57 -33.60 1.27
C ASP A 122 17.88 -34.17 0.73
#